data_AF-A0A835UCU2-F1
#
_entry.id   AF-A0A835UCU2-F1
#
_cell.length_a   1.000
_cell.length_b   1.000
_cell.length_c   1.000
_cell.angle_alpha   90.00
_cell.angle_beta   90.00
_cell.angle_gamma   90.00
#
_symmetry.space_group_name_H-M   'P 1'
#
loop_
_entity.id
_entity.type
_entity.pdbx_description
1 polymer ?
#
loop_
_entity_poly.entity_id
_entity_poly.type
_entity_poly.pdbx_seq_one_letter_code
_entity_poly.pdbx_strand_id
1 'polypeptide(L)'
;MFVKNHGSYRHAGNILFCKDGEEGRVSLVPIDHGYCLPEDFEDCTFEWLYWPQARVPFNALAIEYIRSLDAEQDITLLSFYGWDLPAKCKRTLRLSTMLLKKGAERGLTPYDIGRILCRETLKKESEIEEMIHKASKAVLPAACEDAFMETISEIMDRRLDELAA
;
A
#
# COMPACT_ATOMS: atom_id res chain seq x y z
N MET A 1 -8.00 -8.05 6.33
CA MET A 1 -6.62 -8.34 6.80
C MET A 1 -5.51 -7.73 5.91
N PHE A 2 -5.80 -7.31 4.67
CA PHE A 2 -4.79 -6.90 3.68
C PHE A 2 -4.35 -5.42 3.73
N VAL A 3 -4.81 -4.63 4.69
CA VAL A 3 -5.08 -3.20 4.41
C VAL A 3 -4.25 -2.21 5.26
N LYS A 4 -3.51 -2.65 6.28
CA LYS A 4 -2.64 -1.73 7.09
C LYS A 4 -1.15 -2.11 7.15
N ASN A 5 -0.70 -3.11 6.39
CA ASN A 5 0.65 -3.64 6.54
C ASN A 5 1.52 -3.35 5.32
N HIS A 6 2.09 -2.14 5.29
CA HIS A 6 3.05 -1.68 4.28
C HIS A 6 4.48 -2.15 4.59
N GLY A 7 4.67 -3.45 4.82
CA GLY A 7 6.00 -4.03 5.07
C GLY A 7 6.71 -4.35 3.76
N SER A 8 7.99 -3.98 3.63
CA SER A 8 8.81 -4.30 2.44
C SER A 8 9.06 -5.80 2.27
N TYR A 9 8.94 -6.58 3.34
CA TYR A 9 9.15 -8.04 3.33
C TYR A 9 7.93 -8.78 3.88
N ARG A 10 7.00 -9.17 3.00
CA ARG A 10 5.83 -9.99 3.36
C ARG A 10 5.89 -11.34 2.63
N HIS A 11 6.70 -12.25 3.17
CA HIS A 11 6.74 -13.64 2.73
C HIS A 11 5.68 -14.50 3.45
N ALA A 12 5.42 -15.71 2.95
CA ALA A 12 4.42 -16.65 3.46
C ALA A 12 4.66 -16.99 4.94
N GLY A 13 5.93 -17.06 5.35
CA GLY A 13 6.32 -17.23 6.76
C GLY A 13 5.86 -16.12 7.72
N ASN A 14 5.45 -14.95 7.20
CA ASN A 14 4.97 -13.82 8.01
C ASN A 14 3.43 -13.82 8.17
N ILE A 15 2.79 -14.93 7.81
CA ILE A 15 1.34 -15.13 7.96
C ILE A 15 1.14 -16.45 8.70
N LEU A 16 0.76 -16.36 9.97
CA LEU A 16 0.37 -17.53 10.74
C LEU A 16 -1.03 -17.97 10.31
N PHE A 17 -1.19 -19.29 10.19
CA PHE A 17 -2.47 -19.93 9.97
C PHE A 17 -2.98 -20.48 11.31
N CYS A 18 -4.06 -19.90 11.81
CA CYS A 18 -4.73 -20.38 13.01
C CYS A 18 -6.02 -21.08 12.60
N LYS A 19 -6.23 -22.28 13.13
CA LYS A 19 -7.48 -23.02 13.00
C LYS A 19 -8.05 -23.18 14.40
N ASP A 20 -9.16 -22.51 14.66
CA ASP A 20 -9.87 -22.70 15.91
C ASP A 20 -10.57 -24.07 15.90
N GLY A 21 -10.50 -24.78 17.03
CA GLY A 21 -11.04 -26.13 17.21
C GLY A 21 -12.54 -26.26 16.88
N GLU A 22 -13.01 -27.51 16.77
CA GLU A 22 -14.35 -28.05 16.42
C GLU A 22 -15.13 -27.40 15.24
N GLU A 23 -15.19 -26.07 15.12
CA GLU A 23 -15.91 -25.36 14.06
C GLU A 23 -15.08 -25.12 12.80
N GLY A 24 -13.76 -25.41 12.84
CA GLY A 24 -12.89 -25.33 11.67
C GLY A 24 -12.71 -23.94 11.09
N ARG A 25 -13.01 -22.88 11.87
CA ARG A 25 -12.79 -21.49 11.46
C ARG A 25 -11.30 -21.25 11.27
N VAL A 26 -10.97 -20.70 10.12
CA VAL A 26 -9.60 -20.36 9.75
C VAL A 26 -9.42 -18.85 9.86
N SER A 27 -8.40 -18.43 10.60
CA SER A 27 -7.94 -17.04 10.62
C SER A 27 -6.47 -16.98 10.24
N LEU A 28 -6.14 -15.96 9.48
CA LEU A 28 -4.75 -15.60 9.21
C LEU A 28 -4.34 -14.52 10.22
N VAL A 29 -3.13 -14.59 10.76
CA VAL A 29 -2.56 -13.59 11.67
C VAL A 29 -1.25 -13.07 11.08
N PRO A 30 -1.11 -11.76 10.81
CA PRO A 30 0.13 -11.25 10.27
C PRO A 30 1.13 -11.13 11.44
N ILE A 31 2.36 -11.58 11.22
CA ILE A 31 3.44 -11.39 12.18
C ILE A 31 4.60 -10.66 11.51
N ASP A 32 5.61 -10.36 12.32
CA ASP A 32 6.86 -9.74 11.88
C ASP A 32 6.65 -8.43 11.11
N HIS A 33 6.23 -7.40 11.85
CA HIS A 33 6.01 -6.06 11.34
C HIS A 33 7.26 -5.17 11.45
N GLY A 34 8.44 -5.74 11.73
CA GLY A 34 9.67 -4.98 12.00
C GLY A 34 10.16 -4.11 10.82
N TYR A 35 9.72 -4.43 9.60
CA TYR A 35 10.02 -3.70 8.37
C TYR A 35 8.80 -2.95 7.80
N CYS A 36 7.82 -2.60 8.63
CA CYS A 36 6.73 -1.72 8.22
C CYS A 36 7.22 -0.27 8.07
N LEU A 37 6.62 0.48 7.12
CA LEU A 37 6.89 1.91 6.88
C LEU A 37 8.28 2.23 6.29
N PRO A 38 8.64 1.65 5.13
CA PRO A 38 9.92 1.95 4.48
C PRO A 38 10.01 3.41 4.00
N GLU A 39 11.23 3.91 3.81
CA GLU A 39 11.47 5.25 3.25
C GLU A 39 11.13 5.36 1.76
N ASP A 40 11.11 4.24 1.04
CA ASP A 40 10.86 4.14 -0.39
C ASP A 40 10.18 2.80 -0.75
N PHE A 41 10.00 2.56 -2.05
CA PHE A 41 9.35 1.37 -2.59
C PHE A 41 10.32 0.39 -3.26
N GLU A 42 11.64 0.62 -3.18
CA GLU A 42 12.66 -0.15 -3.93
C GLU A 42 12.63 -1.65 -3.57
N ASP A 43 12.49 -1.95 -2.29
CA ASP A 43 12.48 -3.32 -1.74
C ASP A 43 11.07 -3.84 -1.43
N CYS A 44 10.01 -3.22 -1.98
CA CYS A 44 8.64 -3.64 -1.68
C CYS A 44 8.30 -4.99 -2.36
N THR A 45 8.09 -6.04 -1.56
CA THR A 45 7.74 -7.37 -2.05
C THR A 45 6.59 -8.02 -1.26
N PHE A 46 5.64 -8.58 -2.00
CA PHE A 46 4.47 -9.26 -1.45
C PHE A 46 4.33 -10.67 -2.03
N GLU A 47 4.75 -11.70 -1.29
CA GLU A 47 4.68 -13.08 -1.79
C GLU A 47 3.23 -13.54 -2.02
N TRP A 48 2.29 -13.00 -1.22
CA TRP A 48 0.86 -13.29 -1.37
C TRP A 48 0.28 -12.79 -2.71
N LEU A 49 0.97 -11.95 -3.49
CA LEU A 49 0.53 -11.61 -4.84
C LEU A 49 0.49 -12.81 -5.78
N TYR A 50 1.31 -13.83 -5.52
CA TYR A 50 1.33 -15.05 -6.32
C TYR A 50 0.24 -16.04 -5.90
N TRP A 51 -0.51 -15.75 -4.84
CA TRP A 51 -1.62 -16.61 -4.41
C TRP A 51 -2.88 -16.32 -5.24
N PRO A 52 -3.67 -17.34 -5.62
CA PRO A 52 -4.92 -17.14 -6.36
C PRO A 52 -5.89 -16.15 -5.69
N GLN A 53 -5.88 -16.09 -4.35
CA GLN A 53 -6.71 -15.22 -3.54
C GLN A 53 -6.44 -13.73 -3.78
N ALA A 54 -5.22 -13.35 -4.18
CA ALA A 54 -4.92 -11.95 -4.49
C ALA A 54 -5.66 -11.45 -5.73
N ARG A 55 -6.16 -12.35 -6.58
CA ARG A 55 -6.94 -12.02 -7.78
C ARG A 55 -8.44 -11.96 -7.51
N VAL A 56 -8.87 -12.17 -6.28
CA VAL A 56 -10.28 -12.08 -5.89
C VAL A 56 -10.57 -10.63 -5.50
N PRO A 57 -11.64 -10.00 -6.03
CA PRO A 57 -12.03 -8.65 -5.63
C PRO A 57 -12.29 -8.53 -4.13
N PHE A 58 -12.09 -7.33 -3.58
CA PHE A 58 -12.44 -7.06 -2.19
C PHE A 58 -13.95 -7.21 -1.98
N ASN A 59 -14.34 -7.78 -0.83
CA ASN A 59 -15.74 -7.78 -0.42
C ASN A 59 -16.17 -6.42 0.14
N ALA A 60 -17.48 -6.19 0.28
CA ALA A 60 -18.02 -4.91 0.73
C ALA A 60 -17.48 -4.45 2.10
N LEU A 61 -17.30 -5.38 3.04
CA LEU A 61 -16.74 -5.08 4.36
C LEU A 61 -15.27 -4.61 4.26
N ALA A 62 -14.48 -5.24 3.39
CA ALA A 62 -13.10 -4.84 3.15
C ALA A 62 -13.03 -3.47 2.45
N ILE A 63 -13.90 -3.21 1.48
CA ILE A 63 -13.98 -1.90 0.81
C ILE A 63 -14.33 -0.80 1.83
N GLU A 64 -15.30 -1.03 2.71
CA GLU A 64 -15.67 -0.06 3.75
C GLU A 64 -14.50 0.19 4.71
N TYR A 65 -13.81 -0.87 5.14
CA TYR A 65 -12.60 -0.73 5.94
C TYR A 65 -11.50 0.07 5.22
N ILE A 66 -11.23 -0.23 3.95
CA ILE A 66 -10.25 0.50 3.13
C ILE A 66 -10.63 1.98 3.04
N ARG A 67 -11.90 2.28 2.79
CA ARG A 67 -12.42 3.65 2.70
C ARG A 67 -12.18 4.43 4.00
N SER A 68 -12.32 3.77 5.15
CA SER A 68 -12.12 4.37 6.47
C SER A 68 -10.66 4.66 6.85
N LEU A 69 -9.68 4.16 6.09
CA LEU A 69 -8.27 4.42 6.37
C LEU A 69 -7.91 5.90 6.23
N ASP A 70 -7.07 6.39 7.14
CA ASP A 70 -6.57 7.76 7.15
C ASP A 70 -5.10 7.79 7.58
N ALA A 71 -4.22 8.13 6.63
CA ALA A 71 -2.79 8.16 6.85
C ALA A 71 -2.37 9.27 7.84
N GLU A 72 -3.06 10.42 7.88
CA GLU A 72 -2.72 11.51 8.80
C GLU A 72 -3.11 11.15 10.23
N GLN A 73 -4.25 10.48 10.40
CA GLN A 73 -4.63 9.94 11.72
C GLN A 73 -3.61 8.90 12.19
N ASP A 74 -3.19 7.98 11.32
CA ASP A 74 -2.19 6.97 11.66
C ASP A 74 -0.82 7.63 11.98
N ILE A 75 -0.37 8.63 11.22
CA ILE A 75 0.87 9.39 11.50
C ILE A 75 0.79 10.14 12.85
N THR A 76 -0.33 10.81 13.09
CA THR A 76 -0.56 11.57 14.34
C THR A 76 -0.56 10.64 15.54
N LEU A 77 -1.19 9.48 15.42
CA LEU A 77 -1.23 8.46 16.46
C LEU A 77 0.17 7.93 16.79
N LEU A 78 0.99 7.64 15.77
CA LEU A 78 2.37 7.18 15.98
C LEU A 78 3.21 8.25 16.70
N SER A 79 3.09 9.50 16.26
CA SER A 79 3.75 10.65 16.91
C SER A 79 3.31 10.82 18.36
N PHE A 80 2.02 10.68 18.66
CA PHE A 80 1.47 10.73 20.02
C PHE A 80 2.08 9.68 20.94
N TYR A 81 2.35 8.47 20.43
CA TYR A 81 3.04 7.41 21.18
C TYR A 81 4.58 7.53 21.17
N GLY A 82 5.12 8.66 20.71
CA GLY A 82 6.55 8.96 20.76
C GLY A 82 7.34 8.49 19.55
N TRP A 83 6.68 7.99 18.49
CA TRP A 83 7.34 7.62 17.25
C TRP A 83 7.08 8.67 16.16
N ASP A 84 7.92 9.69 16.11
CA ASP A 84 7.87 10.66 15.02
C ASP A 84 8.53 10.08 13.76
N LEU A 85 7.71 9.74 12.77
CA LEU A 85 8.19 9.15 11.53
C LEU A 85 9.00 10.16 10.69
N PRO A 86 10.10 9.73 10.06
CA PRO A 86 10.79 10.52 9.04
C PRO A 86 9.83 10.94 7.92
N ALA A 87 10.08 12.11 7.32
CA ALA A 87 9.22 12.67 6.27
C ALA A 87 8.99 11.71 5.09
N LYS A 88 10.03 10.95 4.69
CA LYS A 88 9.93 9.94 3.64
C LYS A 88 8.99 8.79 4.01
N CYS A 89 9.10 8.24 5.22
CA CYS A 89 8.19 7.20 5.72
C CYS A 89 6.73 7.70 5.75
N LYS A 90 6.50 8.95 6.19
CA LYS A 90 5.18 9.59 6.15
C LYS A 90 4.63 9.64 4.72
N ARG A 91 5.46 10.05 3.76
CA ARG A 91 5.10 10.07 2.33
C ARG A 91 4.75 8.68 1.81
N THR A 92 5.58 7.67 2.07
CA THR A 92 5.32 6.28 1.67
C THR A 92 3.99 5.77 2.24
N LEU A 93 3.69 6.06 3.50
CA LEU A 93 2.41 5.70 4.13
C LEU A 93 1.22 6.40 3.45
N ARG A 94 1.33 7.70 3.16
CA ARG A 94 0.29 8.45 2.43
C ARG A 94 0.05 7.88 1.05
N LEU A 95 1.11 7.64 0.28
CA LEU A 95 1.01 7.14 -1.10
C LEU A 95 0.43 5.73 -1.17
N SER A 96 0.89 4.83 -0.30
CA SER A 96 0.38 3.46 -0.24
C SER A 96 -1.08 3.41 0.23
N THR A 97 -1.48 4.24 1.20
CA THR A 97 -2.87 4.39 1.62
C THR A 97 -3.74 4.95 0.47
N MET A 98 -3.27 5.99 -0.20
CA MET A 98 -3.96 6.60 -1.34
C MET A 98 -4.19 5.60 -2.48
N LEU A 99 -3.12 4.87 -2.87
CA LEU A 99 -3.18 3.85 -3.92
C LEU A 99 -4.19 2.75 -3.59
N LEU A 100 -4.15 2.24 -2.35
CA LEU A 100 -5.08 1.21 -1.90
C LEU A 100 -6.53 1.68 -1.94
N LYS A 101 -6.81 2.90 -1.46
CA LYS A 101 -8.15 3.49 -1.47
C LYS A 101 -8.66 3.68 -2.90
N LYS A 102 -7.88 4.36 -3.74
CA LYS A 102 -8.25 4.65 -5.13
C LYS A 102 -8.42 3.40 -5.99
N GLY A 103 -7.57 2.39 -5.78
CA GLY A 103 -7.65 1.12 -6.50
C GLY A 103 -8.87 0.31 -6.08
N ALA A 104 -9.11 0.17 -4.77
CA ALA A 104 -10.25 -0.58 -4.27
C ALA A 104 -11.60 0.05 -4.67
N GLU A 105 -11.69 1.38 -4.70
CA GLU A 105 -12.87 2.11 -5.17
C GLU A 105 -13.19 1.83 -6.63
N ARG A 106 -12.17 1.58 -7.46
CA ARG A 106 -12.29 1.19 -8.87
C ARG A 106 -12.53 -0.32 -9.07
N GLY A 107 -12.70 -1.08 -8.00
CA GLY A 107 -12.92 -2.53 -8.06
C GLY A 107 -11.67 -3.34 -8.41
N LEU A 108 -10.47 -2.74 -8.37
CA LEU A 108 -9.22 -3.44 -8.60
C LEU A 108 -8.95 -4.49 -7.52
N THR A 109 -8.35 -5.61 -7.91
CA THR A 109 -8.02 -6.70 -6.99
C THR A 109 -6.78 -6.38 -6.16
N PRO A 110 -6.55 -7.06 -5.02
CA PRO A 110 -5.27 -6.96 -4.30
C PRO A 110 -4.04 -7.15 -5.20
N TYR A 111 -4.14 -8.04 -6.19
CA TYR A 111 -3.09 -8.27 -7.17
C TYR A 111 -2.81 -7.02 -8.01
N ASP A 112 -3.86 -6.42 -8.58
CA ASP A 112 -3.74 -5.25 -9.46
C ASP A 112 -3.15 -4.04 -8.73
N ILE A 113 -3.50 -3.87 -7.46
CA ILE A 113 -2.96 -2.82 -6.60
C ILE A 113 -1.52 -3.14 -6.18
N GLY A 114 -1.26 -4.36 -5.71
CA GLY A 114 0.05 -4.71 -5.17
C GLY A 114 1.16 -4.80 -6.22
N ARG A 115 0.83 -5.16 -7.48
CA ARG A 115 1.81 -5.14 -8.58
C ARG A 115 2.34 -3.74 -8.91
N ILE A 116 1.56 -2.68 -8.63
CA ILE A 116 1.98 -1.29 -8.84
C ILE A 116 3.12 -0.92 -7.87
N LEU A 117 3.12 -1.52 -6.67
CA LEU A 117 4.09 -1.28 -5.62
C LEU A 117 5.38 -2.09 -5.77
N CYS A 118 5.34 -3.23 -6.46
CA CYS A 118 6.48 -4.15 -6.53
C CYS A 118 7.26 -3.96 -7.83
N ARG A 119 8.59 -3.97 -7.73
CA ARG A 119 9.46 -4.05 -8.91
C ARG A 119 9.35 -5.44 -9.55
N GLU A 120 9.28 -5.50 -10.88
CA GLU A 120 9.33 -6.79 -11.63
C GLU A 120 10.73 -7.43 -11.57
N THR A 121 11.76 -6.59 -11.55
CA THR A 121 13.16 -6.99 -11.39
C THR A 121 13.89 -5.90 -10.61
N LEU A 122 15.02 -6.23 -9.96
CA LEU A 122 15.84 -5.24 -9.24
C LEU A 122 16.31 -4.05 -10.09
N LYS A 123 16.25 -4.17 -11.43
CA LYS A 123 16.72 -3.14 -12.38
C LYS A 123 15.61 -2.30 -13.00
N LYS A 124 14.34 -2.64 -12.74
CA LYS A 124 13.18 -1.97 -13.32
C LYS A 124 12.36 -1.38 -12.18
N GLU A 125 12.25 -0.06 -12.16
CA GLU A 125 11.38 0.66 -11.22
C GLU A 125 9.95 0.12 -11.28
N SER A 126 9.30 0.11 -10.12
CA SER A 126 7.88 -0.19 -10.00
C SER A 126 7.05 0.96 -10.57
N GLU A 127 5.79 0.69 -10.87
CA GLU A 127 4.90 1.72 -11.43
C GLU A 127 4.73 2.90 -10.45
N ILE A 128 4.70 2.66 -9.14
CA ILE A 128 4.63 3.73 -8.14
C ILE A 128 5.89 4.61 -8.12
N GLU A 129 7.08 4.02 -8.30
CA GLU A 129 8.34 4.77 -8.38
C GLU A 129 8.38 5.66 -9.61
N GLU A 130 7.92 5.16 -10.76
CA GLU A 130 7.78 5.97 -11.96
C GLU A 130 6.81 7.15 -11.76
N MET A 131 5.69 6.93 -11.04
CA MET A 131 4.75 8.00 -10.72
C MET A 131 5.38 9.05 -9.79
N ILE A 132 6.14 8.62 -8.78
CA ILE A 132 6.89 9.51 -7.88
C ILE A 132 7.90 10.34 -8.67
N HIS A 133 8.65 9.72 -9.58
CA HIS A 133 9.59 10.44 -10.45
C HIS A 133 8.88 11.45 -11.36
N LYS A 134 7.75 11.08 -11.97
CA LYS A 134 6.93 11.99 -12.81
C LYS A 134 6.41 13.17 -12.01
N ALA A 135 5.85 12.93 -10.82
CA ALA A 135 5.36 13.98 -9.94
C ALA A 135 6.49 14.91 -9.47
N SER A 136 7.63 14.35 -9.06
CA SER A 136 8.80 15.13 -8.61
C SER A 136 9.36 16.04 -9.69
N LYS A 137 9.29 15.62 -10.97
CA LYS A 137 9.72 16.45 -12.12
C LYS A 137 8.71 17.52 -12.51
N ALA A 138 7.43 17.29 -12.26
CA ALA A 138 6.35 18.23 -12.58
C ALA A 138 6.23 19.37 -11.55
N VAL A 139 6.78 19.16 -10.35
CA VAL A 139 6.70 20.09 -9.23
C VAL A 139 8.03 20.84 -9.05
N LEU A 140 7.96 22.13 -8.71
CA LEU A 140 9.16 22.94 -8.48
C LEU A 140 9.92 22.47 -7.22
N PRO A 141 11.25 22.57 -7.16
CA PRO A 141 12.05 22.14 -6.00
C PRO A 141 11.66 22.79 -4.65
N ALA A 142 10.99 23.95 -4.69
CA ALA A 142 10.53 24.70 -3.51
C ALA A 142 9.04 24.52 -3.22
N ALA A 143 8.33 23.66 -3.95
CA ALA A 143 6.92 23.41 -3.69
C ALA A 143 6.71 22.65 -2.38
N CYS A 144 5.55 22.85 -1.77
CA CYS A 144 5.17 22.13 -0.56
C CYS A 144 4.80 20.67 -0.85
N GLU A 145 4.76 19.87 0.22
CA GLU A 145 4.32 18.46 0.19
C GLU A 145 2.95 18.31 -0.49
N ASP A 146 2.02 19.22 -0.21
CA ASP A 146 0.65 19.16 -0.72
C ASP A 146 0.60 19.21 -2.25
N ALA A 147 1.39 20.11 -2.86
CA ALA A 147 1.47 20.22 -4.32
C ALA A 147 2.03 18.94 -4.96
N PHE A 148 2.99 18.28 -4.31
CA PHE A 148 3.48 16.97 -4.74
C PHE A 148 2.39 15.89 -4.63
N MET A 149 1.67 15.86 -3.50
CA MET A 149 0.60 14.89 -3.24
C MET A 149 -0.59 15.05 -4.19
N GLU A 150 -0.97 16.28 -4.54
CA GLU A 150 -1.98 16.56 -5.57
C GLU A 150 -1.53 16.06 -6.94
N THR A 151 -0.30 16.40 -7.34
CA THR A 151 0.24 16.02 -8.65
C THR A 151 0.30 14.49 -8.82
N ILE A 152 0.82 13.77 -7.82
CA ILE A 152 0.88 12.31 -7.89
C ILE A 152 -0.50 11.66 -7.81
N SER A 153 -1.46 12.25 -7.08
CA SER A 153 -2.85 11.78 -7.08
C SER A 153 -3.43 11.77 -8.49
N GLU A 154 -3.24 12.85 -9.27
CA GLU A 154 -3.74 12.92 -10.65
C GLU A 154 -3.06 11.90 -11.58
N ILE A 155 -1.74 11.73 -11.45
CA ILE A 155 -0.99 10.74 -12.23
C ILE A 155 -1.50 9.33 -11.90
N MET A 156 -1.72 9.05 -10.62
CA MET A 156 -2.23 7.78 -10.13
C MET A 156 -3.66 7.53 -10.61
N ASP A 157 -4.54 8.52 -10.57
CA ASP A 157 -5.92 8.39 -11.08
C ASP A 157 -5.94 7.96 -12.54
N ARG A 158 -5.16 8.63 -13.41
CA ARG A 158 -5.05 8.26 -14.84
C ARG A 158 -4.61 6.80 -15.00
N ARG A 159 -3.59 6.36 -14.26
CA ARG A 159 -3.10 4.99 -14.35
C ARG A 159 -4.12 3.97 -13.87
N LEU A 160 -4.82 4.26 -12.77
CA LEU A 160 -5.80 3.34 -12.22
C LEU A 160 -7.06 3.27 -13.09
N ASP A 161 -7.44 4.35 -13.76
CA ASP A 161 -8.54 4.36 -14.73
C ASP A 161 -8.22 3.45 -15.94
N GLU A 162 -6.98 3.46 -16.44
CA GLU A 162 -6.53 2.54 -17.51
C GLU A 162 -6.60 1.06 -17.11
N LEU A 163 -6.35 0.75 -15.83
CA LEU A 163 -6.39 -0.62 -15.32
C LEU A 163 -7.81 -1.11 -15.03
N ALA A 164 -8.74 -0.18 -14.80
CA ALA A 164 -10.14 -0.48 -14.50
C ALA A 164 -11.06 -0.46 -15.74
N ALA A 165 -10.55 0.00 -16.88
CA ALA A 165 -11.25 0.03 -18.17
C ALA A 165 -11.33 -1.35 -18.83
#